data_AF-A0A5C6G300-F1
#
_entry.id   AF-A0A5C6G300-F1
#
_cell.length_a   1.000
_cell.length_b   1.000
_cell.length_c   1.000
_cell.angle_alpha   90.00
_cell.angle_beta   90.00
_cell.angle_gamma   90.00
#
_symmetry.space_group_name_H-M   'P 1'
#
loop_
_entity.id
_entity.type
_entity.pdbx_description
1 polymer ?
#
loop_
_entity_poly.entity_id
_entity_poly.type
_entity_poly.pdbx_seq_one_letter_code
_entity_poly.pdbx_strand_id
1 'polypeptide(L)'
;MPSRRLARRDPKRLTASTPRNATPASTAMVIPSNSAYPLTYASEMDVDVNQLQIASLTLDTPLTPLRRKRRVPEKPFRFLELPSELRIKVYEHYWSNAEKVLDLDPGNYKRYHKALGLVRACKQVHTEVTHSFYSSRAIRLFPTFPGKYFKSKKPLLARLKPCQRHCITSLELRLGPGWNAPPRGWTVNEALGLKQCSNLRKLTVFVECDPSDGIYEGFRRSEGFYEGFCRNLLVNVLDEIPENAAIEFEGYPGVKKSGAMMRGLLEVAAQSKRKILWGPERGWTDGPEKEKKRSTEHTAQLYENISMESYTPHNVLVLA
;
A
#
# COMPACT_ATOMS: atom_id res chain seq x y z
N MET A 1 35.90 49.71 24.95
CA MET A 1 36.05 49.98 23.50
C MET A 1 36.50 48.70 22.79
N PRO A 2 36.30 48.55 21.46
CA PRO A 2 35.28 47.63 20.92
C PRO A 2 35.89 46.31 20.35
N SER A 3 35.14 45.27 19.99
CA SER A 3 34.05 45.31 18.99
C SER A 3 33.05 44.13 19.06
N ARG A 4 31.75 44.48 19.13
CA ARG A 4 30.63 43.59 18.78
C ARG A 4 30.36 43.70 17.28
N ARG A 5 30.48 42.60 16.52
CA ARG A 5 29.95 42.55 15.14
C ARG A 5 28.43 42.30 15.18
N LEU A 6 27.66 43.27 14.69
CA LEU A 6 26.21 43.12 14.48
C LEU A 6 25.96 42.33 13.18
N ALA A 7 25.30 41.18 13.29
CA ALA A 7 24.81 40.43 12.13
C ALA A 7 23.43 40.99 11.70
N ARG A 8 23.38 41.58 10.51
CA ARG A 8 22.22 42.28 9.96
C ARG A 8 21.08 41.31 9.61
N ARG A 9 19.86 41.60 10.07
CA ARG A 9 18.62 40.93 9.62
C ARG A 9 17.98 41.75 8.51
N ASP A 10 18.08 41.30 7.26
CA ASP A 10 17.27 41.85 6.16
C ASP A 10 16.11 40.89 5.83
N PRO A 11 14.83 41.28 6.01
CA PRO A 11 13.68 40.42 5.73
C PRO A 11 13.40 40.33 4.23
N LYS A 12 13.37 39.11 3.67
CA LYS A 12 12.96 38.92 2.26
C LYS A 12 11.49 39.26 2.08
N ARG A 13 11.23 40.31 1.29
CA ARG A 13 9.89 40.82 0.93
C ARG A 13 9.03 39.72 0.32
N LEU A 14 7.81 39.55 0.83
CA LEU A 14 6.74 38.83 0.13
C LEU A 14 6.19 39.75 -0.97
N THR A 15 6.52 39.46 -2.21
CA THR A 15 5.86 40.08 -3.38
C THR A 15 4.54 39.38 -3.64
N ALA A 16 3.43 40.07 -3.40
CA ALA A 16 2.12 39.61 -3.88
C ALA A 16 2.09 39.68 -5.42
N SER A 17 1.75 38.57 -6.07
CA SER A 17 1.43 38.54 -7.51
C SER A 17 -0.09 38.54 -7.70
N THR A 18 -0.56 39.40 -8.61
CA THR A 18 -1.97 39.69 -8.83
C THR A 18 -2.74 38.46 -9.33
N PRO A 19 -3.96 38.18 -8.83
CA PRO A 19 -4.85 37.22 -9.49
C PRO A 19 -5.21 37.74 -10.90
N ARG A 20 -5.13 36.86 -11.90
CA ARG A 20 -5.62 37.18 -13.25
C ARG A 20 -7.14 37.19 -13.24
N ASN A 21 -7.75 38.25 -13.76
CA ASN A 21 -9.17 38.24 -14.11
C ASN A 21 -9.42 37.16 -15.16
N ALA A 22 -10.36 36.26 -14.89
CA ALA A 22 -10.83 35.25 -15.82
C ALA A 22 -12.30 35.54 -16.15
N THR A 23 -12.57 35.88 -17.40
CA THR A 23 -13.94 36.15 -17.88
C THR A 23 -14.77 34.86 -17.83
N PRO A 24 -15.97 34.86 -17.22
CA PRO A 24 -16.84 33.70 -17.27
C PRO A 24 -17.41 33.52 -18.68
N ALA A 25 -17.04 32.43 -19.35
CA ALA A 25 -17.68 32.03 -20.61
C ALA A 25 -19.10 31.52 -20.31
N SER A 26 -20.08 32.02 -21.06
CA SER A 26 -21.47 31.55 -20.93
C SER A 26 -21.64 30.21 -21.62
N THR A 27 -22.05 29.19 -20.86
CA THR A 27 -22.32 27.84 -21.38
C THR A 27 -23.72 27.42 -20.93
N ALA A 28 -24.70 27.59 -21.82
CA ALA A 28 -26.05 27.11 -21.57
C ALA A 28 -26.10 25.58 -21.64
N MET A 29 -26.49 24.92 -20.55
CA MET A 29 -26.84 23.50 -20.55
C MET A 29 -28.36 23.35 -20.47
N VAL A 30 -28.95 22.80 -21.53
CA VAL A 30 -30.36 22.37 -21.54
C VAL A 30 -30.46 21.07 -20.76
N ILE A 31 -31.30 21.05 -19.73
CA ILE A 31 -31.64 19.82 -18.99
C ILE A 31 -32.95 19.29 -19.59
N PRO A 32 -33.00 18.03 -20.08
CA PRO A 32 -34.23 17.45 -20.58
C PRO A 32 -35.17 17.03 -19.44
N SER A 33 -36.44 17.44 -19.53
CA SER A 33 -37.50 17.04 -18.60
C SER A 33 -37.90 15.58 -18.82
N ASN A 34 -37.83 14.73 -17.78
CA ASN A 34 -38.84 13.68 -17.50
C ASN A 34 -38.55 12.85 -16.24
N SER A 35 -39.58 12.08 -15.84
CA SER A 35 -39.65 11.10 -14.75
C SER A 35 -39.95 11.66 -13.36
N ALA A 36 -40.91 11.04 -12.68
CA ALA A 36 -41.54 11.55 -11.46
C ALA A 36 -41.41 10.56 -10.29
N TYR A 37 -41.02 11.07 -9.12
CA TYR A 37 -41.31 10.48 -7.81
C TYR A 37 -41.50 11.62 -6.79
N PRO A 38 -42.53 11.57 -5.91
CA PRO A 38 -42.76 12.62 -4.93
C PRO A 38 -41.83 12.46 -3.72
N LEU A 39 -40.86 13.36 -3.56
CA LEU A 39 -40.20 13.55 -2.26
C LEU A 39 -41.07 14.46 -1.38
N THR A 40 -41.75 13.86 -0.40
CA THR A 40 -42.38 14.58 0.71
C THR A 40 -41.30 15.19 1.62
N TYR A 41 -40.90 16.42 1.33
CA TYR A 41 -40.10 17.24 2.25
C TYR A 41 -41.00 18.33 2.85
N ALA A 42 -41.22 18.29 4.16
CA ALA A 42 -42.01 19.30 4.86
C ALA A 42 -41.28 20.65 4.84
N SER A 43 -41.69 21.54 3.94
CA SER A 43 -41.15 22.88 3.79
C SER A 43 -42.00 23.87 4.60
N GLU A 44 -41.88 23.84 5.94
CA GLU A 44 -42.45 24.87 6.81
C GLU A 44 -41.73 26.22 6.60
N MET A 45 -42.11 26.93 5.54
CA MET A 45 -41.92 28.37 5.38
C MET A 45 -42.75 28.90 4.20
N ASP A 46 -44.07 28.94 4.37
CA ASP A 46 -44.95 29.77 3.54
C ASP A 46 -44.69 31.26 3.87
N VAL A 47 -43.66 31.82 3.23
CA VAL A 47 -43.36 33.24 3.28
C VAL A 47 -44.20 33.92 2.21
N ASP A 48 -45.24 34.66 2.62
CA ASP A 48 -46.14 35.38 1.71
C ASP A 48 -45.36 36.39 0.85
N VAL A 49 -45.14 36.00 -0.41
CA VAL A 49 -44.30 36.71 -1.37
C VAL A 49 -44.85 38.13 -1.65
N ASN A 50 -46.15 38.34 -1.46
CA ASN A 50 -46.81 39.62 -1.71
C ASN A 50 -46.47 40.71 -0.68
N GLN A 51 -45.84 40.36 0.46
CA GLN A 51 -45.45 41.32 1.51
C GLN A 51 -43.99 41.79 1.38
N LEU A 52 -43.23 41.28 0.41
CA LEU A 52 -41.84 41.68 0.18
C LEU A 52 -41.74 43.00 -0.58
N GLN A 53 -41.79 44.11 0.16
CA GLN A 53 -41.59 45.45 -0.36
C GLN A 53 -40.23 45.56 -1.10
N ILE A 54 -40.28 45.85 -2.40
CA ILE A 54 -39.15 45.77 -3.36
C ILE A 54 -37.91 46.55 -2.88
N ALA A 55 -38.10 47.62 -2.10
CA ALA A 55 -37.01 48.40 -1.48
C ALA A 55 -36.08 47.60 -0.54
N SER A 56 -36.50 46.42 -0.07
CA SER A 56 -35.67 45.51 0.74
C SER A 56 -34.71 44.63 -0.07
N LEU A 57 -34.74 44.71 -1.41
CA LEU A 57 -33.84 44.01 -2.32
C LEU A 57 -32.58 44.83 -2.68
N THR A 58 -32.37 45.98 -2.05
CA THR A 58 -31.21 46.85 -2.29
C THR A 58 -29.93 46.28 -1.68
N LEU A 59 -28.82 46.42 -2.42
CA LEU A 59 -27.51 45.84 -2.08
C LEU A 59 -26.80 46.51 -0.89
N ASP A 60 -27.37 47.58 -0.35
CA ASP A 60 -26.80 48.38 0.74
C ASP A 60 -26.96 47.72 2.12
N THR A 61 -27.76 46.65 2.23
CA THR A 61 -27.83 45.83 3.44
C THR A 61 -26.51 45.07 3.62
N PRO A 62 -25.69 45.33 4.67
CA PRO A 62 -24.41 44.67 4.83
C PRO A 62 -24.63 43.16 5.01
N LEU A 63 -24.09 42.37 4.07
CA LEU A 63 -24.23 40.91 3.98
C LEU A 63 -23.72 40.23 5.26
N THR A 64 -24.58 40.15 6.26
CA THR A 64 -24.29 39.57 7.56
C THR A 64 -24.08 38.06 7.34
N PRO A 65 -22.83 37.56 7.46
CA PRO A 65 -22.52 36.23 6.98
C PRO A 65 -23.31 35.21 7.80
N LEU A 66 -24.19 34.46 7.13
CA LEU A 66 -25.09 33.47 7.74
C LEU A 66 -24.29 32.40 8.49
N ARG A 67 -23.99 32.67 9.76
CA ARG A 67 -23.36 31.75 10.70
C ARG A 67 -24.33 30.62 10.98
N ARG A 68 -24.33 29.63 10.07
CA ARG A 68 -25.07 28.36 10.20
C ARG A 68 -24.94 27.87 11.64
N LYS A 69 -26.05 27.83 12.39
CA LYS A 69 -26.05 27.44 13.81
C LYS A 69 -25.31 26.11 13.92
N ARG A 70 -24.15 26.12 14.57
CA ARG A 70 -23.30 24.93 14.72
C ARG A 70 -24.10 23.90 15.49
N ARG A 71 -24.45 22.78 14.85
CA ARG A 71 -25.18 21.66 15.47
C ARG A 71 -24.28 20.99 16.52
N VAL A 72 -24.20 21.59 17.70
CA VAL A 72 -23.62 21.00 18.91
C VAL A 72 -24.79 20.38 19.68
N PRO A 73 -24.74 19.09 20.06
CA PRO A 73 -25.75 18.53 20.94
C PRO A 73 -25.67 19.20 22.32
N GLU A 74 -26.82 19.44 22.95
CA GLU A 74 -26.92 20.13 24.26
C GLU A 74 -26.07 19.47 25.36
N LYS A 75 -25.93 18.15 25.28
CA LYS A 75 -25.05 17.35 26.13
C LYS A 75 -23.97 16.69 25.25
N PRO A 76 -22.69 17.06 25.38
CA PRO A 76 -21.62 16.44 24.58
C PRO A 76 -21.34 15.01 25.04
N PHE A 77 -21.09 14.11 24.09
CA PHE A 77 -20.71 12.73 24.41
C PHE A 77 -19.33 12.68 25.06
N ARG A 78 -19.24 12.09 26.26
CA ARG A 78 -18.01 12.04 27.07
C ARG A 78 -17.08 10.90 26.64
N PHE A 79 -16.53 11.01 25.42
CA PHE A 79 -15.72 9.96 24.78
C PHE A 79 -14.57 9.38 25.63
N LEU A 80 -13.97 10.16 26.54
CA LEU A 80 -12.88 9.70 27.40
C LEU A 80 -13.34 8.87 28.62
N GLU A 81 -14.63 8.89 28.97
CA GLU A 81 -15.20 8.04 30.03
C GLU A 81 -15.48 6.59 29.56
N LEU A 82 -15.50 6.35 28.24
CA LEU A 82 -15.51 4.99 27.70
C LEU A 82 -14.27 4.20 28.15
N PRO A 83 -14.35 2.88 28.39
CA PRO A 83 -13.17 2.03 28.46
C PRO A 83 -12.24 2.16 27.24
N SER A 84 -10.94 1.96 27.45
CA SER A 84 -9.91 2.02 26.40
C SER A 84 -10.20 1.11 25.22
N GLU A 85 -10.69 -0.10 25.48
CA GLU A 85 -11.10 -1.10 24.48
C GLU A 85 -12.17 -0.55 23.51
N LEU A 86 -13.16 0.19 24.03
CA LEU A 86 -14.21 0.79 23.21
C LEU A 86 -13.68 2.00 22.43
N ARG A 87 -12.77 2.79 23.00
CA ARG A 87 -12.06 3.85 22.26
C ARG A 87 -11.24 3.27 21.10
N ILE A 88 -10.54 2.15 21.32
CA ILE A 88 -9.77 1.44 20.29
C ILE A 88 -10.68 0.98 19.14
N LYS A 89 -11.83 0.34 19.43
CA LYS A 89 -12.82 -0.04 18.40
C LYS A 89 -13.36 1.16 17.61
N VAL A 90 -13.54 2.32 18.25
CA VAL A 90 -13.90 3.56 17.55
C VAL A 90 -12.77 4.06 16.65
N TYR A 91 -11.50 3.97 17.07
CA TYR A 91 -10.36 4.30 16.21
C TYR A 91 -10.22 3.32 15.04
N GLU A 92 -10.43 2.02 15.25
CA GLU A 92 -10.44 1.00 14.19
C GLU A 92 -11.50 1.32 13.12
N HIS A 93 -12.73 1.64 13.55
CA HIS A 93 -13.78 2.06 12.63
C HIS A 93 -13.46 3.39 11.93
N TYR A 94 -12.89 4.37 12.63
CA TYR A 94 -12.42 5.64 12.04
C TYR A 94 -11.36 5.43 10.95
N TRP A 95 -10.51 4.42 11.11
CA TRP A 95 -9.48 4.03 10.15
C TRP A 95 -9.88 2.85 9.24
N SER A 96 -11.18 2.52 9.14
CA SER A 96 -11.69 1.42 8.29
C SER A 96 -11.34 1.61 6.80
N ASN A 97 -11.45 2.84 6.31
CA ASN A 97 -11.11 3.24 4.93
C ASN A 97 -9.61 3.53 4.72
N ALA A 98 -8.73 3.15 5.66
CA ALA A 98 -7.28 3.27 5.51
C ALA A 98 -6.69 2.08 4.75
N GLU A 99 -5.62 2.31 4.00
CA GLU A 99 -4.88 1.23 3.35
C GLU A 99 -4.22 0.30 4.37
N LYS A 100 -4.18 -1.01 4.07
CA LYS A 100 -3.50 -2.02 4.90
C LYS A 100 -1.99 -1.76 5.01
N VAL A 101 -1.41 -1.11 4.01
CA VAL A 101 0.03 -0.86 3.86
C VAL A 101 0.28 0.62 3.65
N LEU A 102 1.14 1.21 4.47
CA LEU A 102 1.48 2.63 4.43
C LEU A 102 2.79 2.85 3.67
N ASP A 103 2.74 3.71 2.65
CA ASP A 103 3.88 4.14 1.83
C ASP A 103 3.78 5.65 1.51
N LEU A 104 4.83 6.22 0.92
CA LEU A 104 4.95 7.58 0.41
C LEU A 104 4.13 7.84 -0.88
N ASP A 105 2.95 7.24 -0.99
CA ASP A 105 2.01 7.52 -2.06
C ASP A 105 1.57 9.01 -2.04
N PRO A 106 1.50 9.72 -3.18
CA PRO A 106 1.10 11.13 -3.22
C PRO A 106 -0.32 11.41 -2.68
N GLY A 107 -1.24 10.45 -2.82
CA GLY A 107 -2.60 10.48 -2.28
C GLY A 107 -2.65 10.29 -0.77
N ASN A 108 -1.69 9.58 -0.18
CA ASN A 108 -1.64 9.33 1.26
C ASN A 108 -1.44 10.59 2.12
N TYR A 109 -0.83 11.66 1.56
CA TYR A 109 -0.90 12.98 2.20
C TYR A 109 -2.34 13.49 2.30
N LYS A 110 -3.13 13.45 1.21
CA LYS A 110 -4.51 13.96 1.20
C LYS A 110 -5.43 13.15 2.12
N ARG A 111 -5.26 11.82 2.15
CA ARG A 111 -6.01 10.89 3.01
C ARG A 111 -5.68 11.11 4.49
N TYR A 112 -4.42 10.96 4.88
CA TYR A 112 -4.06 10.88 6.29
C TYR A 112 -3.76 12.23 6.97
N HIS A 113 -3.36 13.29 6.24
CA HIS A 113 -3.01 14.57 6.89
C HIS A 113 -4.16 15.17 7.71
N LYS A 114 -5.40 15.12 7.19
CA LYS A 114 -6.59 15.60 7.92
C LYS A 114 -6.97 14.65 9.07
N ALA A 115 -6.96 13.34 8.81
CA ALA A 115 -7.39 12.35 9.79
C ALA A 115 -6.43 12.23 11.00
N LEU A 116 -5.12 12.35 10.75
CA LEU A 116 -4.10 12.48 11.80
C LEU A 116 -4.19 13.81 12.58
N GLY A 117 -5.15 14.68 12.27
CA GLY A 117 -5.55 15.76 13.17
C GLY A 117 -6.05 15.25 14.52
N LEU A 118 -6.65 14.06 14.58
CA LEU A 118 -7.18 13.44 15.80
C LEU A 118 -6.12 13.28 16.90
N VAL A 119 -4.87 12.96 16.53
CA VAL A 119 -3.77 12.76 17.52
C VAL A 119 -3.36 14.06 18.23
N ARG A 120 -3.93 15.21 17.85
CA ARG A 120 -3.68 16.51 18.49
C ARG A 120 -4.74 16.90 19.53
N ALA A 121 -5.78 16.08 19.73
CA ALA A 121 -6.89 16.40 20.62
C ALA A 121 -6.48 16.44 22.11
N CYS A 122 -5.80 15.39 22.61
CA CYS A 122 -5.20 15.36 23.94
C CYS A 122 -4.07 14.31 24.02
N LYS A 123 -3.29 14.30 25.12
CA LYS A 123 -2.17 13.36 25.32
C LYS A 123 -2.60 11.89 25.28
N GLN A 124 -3.79 11.57 25.79
CA GLN A 124 -4.32 10.21 25.84
C GLN A 124 -4.68 9.71 24.43
N VAL A 125 -5.52 10.46 23.70
CA VAL A 125 -5.89 10.18 22.31
C VAL A 125 -4.64 10.13 21.42
N HIS A 126 -3.64 11.00 21.64
CA HIS A 126 -2.37 10.94 20.94
C HIS A 126 -1.72 9.54 21.06
N THR A 127 -1.55 9.03 22.28
CA THR A 127 -0.91 7.73 22.54
C THR A 127 -1.72 6.57 21.98
N GLU A 128 -3.03 6.53 22.28
CA GLU A 128 -3.91 5.43 21.84
C GLU A 128 -4.02 5.35 20.31
N VAL A 129 -4.23 6.50 19.63
CA VAL A 129 -4.36 6.54 18.16
C VAL A 129 -3.01 6.33 17.49
N THR A 130 -1.89 6.82 18.07
CA THR A 130 -0.56 6.52 17.52
C THR A 130 -0.28 5.02 17.57
N HIS A 131 -0.58 4.37 18.70
CA HIS A 131 -0.43 2.92 18.81
C HIS A 131 -1.33 2.19 17.80
N SER A 132 -2.65 2.37 17.87
CA SER A 132 -3.63 1.71 16.99
C SER A 132 -3.36 1.93 15.48
N PHE A 133 -2.93 3.13 15.10
CA PHE A 133 -2.64 3.43 13.69
C PHE A 133 -1.39 2.69 13.18
N TYR A 134 -0.29 2.69 13.94
CA TYR A 134 0.97 2.06 13.51
C TYR A 134 1.08 0.56 13.84
N SER A 135 0.29 0.05 14.79
CA SER A 135 0.32 -1.36 15.19
C SER A 135 -0.58 -2.28 14.34
N SER A 136 -1.54 -1.73 13.59
CA SER A 136 -2.50 -2.50 12.79
C SER A 136 -2.34 -2.35 11.27
N ARG A 137 -1.32 -1.62 10.80
CA ARG A 137 -0.97 -1.50 9.37
C ARG A 137 0.48 -1.94 9.16
N ALA A 138 0.77 -2.49 7.99
CA ALA A 138 2.16 -2.65 7.56
C ALA A 138 2.74 -1.31 7.09
N ILE A 139 4.04 -1.09 7.25
CA ILE A 139 4.76 0.02 6.61
C ILE A 139 5.71 -0.53 5.56
N ARG A 140 5.66 0.02 4.35
CA ARG A 140 6.56 -0.35 3.28
C ARG A 140 7.96 0.21 3.53
N LEU A 141 8.98 -0.65 3.40
CA LEU A 141 10.38 -0.29 3.64
C LEU A 141 10.91 0.73 2.63
N PHE A 142 10.56 0.56 1.36
CA PHE A 142 11.03 1.40 0.26
C PHE A 142 9.86 1.82 -0.65
N PRO A 143 9.80 3.09 -1.07
CA PRO A 143 8.68 3.60 -1.85
C PRO A 143 8.65 3.00 -3.25
N THR A 144 7.49 2.47 -3.63
CA THR A 144 7.28 1.87 -4.96
C THR A 144 6.51 2.80 -5.91
N PHE A 145 5.77 3.79 -5.39
CA PHE A 145 5.03 4.73 -6.23
C PHE A 145 5.98 5.55 -7.14
N PRO A 146 5.74 5.59 -8.47
CA PRO A 146 6.67 6.15 -9.45
C PRO A 146 6.94 7.66 -9.30
N GLY A 147 8.04 8.11 -9.91
CA GLY A 147 8.44 9.52 -9.90
C GLY A 147 9.26 9.93 -8.67
N LYS A 148 8.87 11.02 -8.00
CA LYS A 148 9.70 11.69 -6.98
C LYS A 148 9.98 10.84 -5.74
N TYR A 149 9.03 10.01 -5.31
CA TYR A 149 9.19 9.22 -4.09
C TYR A 149 9.98 7.93 -4.33
N PHE A 150 9.78 7.24 -5.46
CA PHE A 150 10.54 6.06 -5.87
C PHE A 150 12.07 6.19 -5.71
N LYS A 151 12.62 7.35 -6.07
CA LYS A 151 14.08 7.64 -6.00
C LYS A 151 14.51 8.30 -4.68
N SER A 152 13.68 8.27 -3.63
CA SER A 152 13.94 8.99 -2.38
C SER A 152 14.87 8.21 -1.44
N LYS A 153 15.99 8.83 -1.04
CA LYS A 153 16.90 8.32 0.01
C LYS A 153 16.32 8.37 1.45
N LYS A 154 15.05 8.76 1.61
CA LYS A 154 14.34 8.78 2.90
C LYS A 154 12.93 8.19 2.70
N PRO A 155 12.75 6.86 2.82
CA PRO A 155 11.44 6.19 2.76
C PRO A 155 10.52 6.61 3.91
N LEU A 156 9.29 6.07 3.98
CA LEU A 156 8.34 6.42 5.04
C LEU A 156 8.90 6.12 6.44
N LEU A 157 9.43 4.93 6.67
CA LEU A 157 10.01 4.51 7.95
C LEU A 157 11.11 5.47 8.44
N ALA A 158 12.00 5.90 7.53
CA ALA A 158 13.06 6.87 7.78
C ALA A 158 12.55 8.28 8.17
N ARG A 159 11.26 8.58 8.00
CA ARG A 159 10.62 9.87 8.37
C ARG A 159 9.79 9.78 9.66
N LEU A 160 9.45 8.58 10.12
CA LEU A 160 8.72 8.38 11.37
C LEU A 160 9.61 8.67 12.58
N LYS A 161 9.00 9.16 13.67
CA LYS A 161 9.68 9.36 14.96
C LYS A 161 9.99 8.00 15.61
N PRO A 162 11.01 7.89 16.48
CA PRO A 162 11.32 6.64 17.19
C PRO A 162 10.12 6.05 17.95
N CYS A 163 9.30 6.89 18.60
CA CYS A 163 8.08 6.44 19.28
C CYS A 163 7.01 5.87 18.33
N GLN A 164 6.98 6.29 17.06
CA GLN A 164 6.08 5.74 16.05
C GLN A 164 6.64 4.42 15.49
N ARG A 165 7.96 4.33 15.29
CA ARG A 165 8.65 3.10 14.89
C ARG A 165 8.48 1.98 15.92
N HIS A 166 8.54 2.32 17.21
CA HIS A 166 8.30 1.38 18.30
C HIS A 166 6.89 0.77 18.28
N CYS A 167 5.88 1.45 17.72
CA CYS A 167 4.52 0.90 17.59
C CYS A 167 4.34 -0.06 16.39
N ILE A 168 5.34 -0.22 15.52
CA ILE A 168 5.20 -1.01 14.29
C ILE A 168 5.28 -2.51 14.60
N THR A 169 4.23 -3.25 14.20
CA THR A 169 4.17 -4.72 14.30
C THR A 169 4.49 -5.42 12.98
N SER A 170 4.29 -4.73 11.85
CA SER A 170 4.33 -5.31 10.50
C SER A 170 5.08 -4.40 9.53
N LEU A 171 5.94 -4.97 8.69
CA LEU A 171 6.67 -4.27 7.62
C LEU A 171 6.48 -4.99 6.28
N GLU A 172 6.49 -4.25 5.16
CA GLU A 172 6.44 -4.81 3.81
C GLU A 172 7.73 -4.50 3.04
N LEU A 173 8.43 -5.54 2.59
CA LEU A 173 9.49 -5.46 1.58
C LEU A 173 8.89 -5.84 0.22
N ARG A 174 8.65 -4.84 -0.64
CA ARG A 174 8.02 -5.05 -1.95
C ARG A 174 9.05 -5.09 -3.07
N LEU A 175 9.09 -6.19 -3.81
CA LEU A 175 10.07 -6.51 -4.86
C LEU A 175 9.39 -6.55 -6.24
N GLY A 176 10.16 -6.25 -7.29
CA GLY A 176 9.68 -6.05 -8.67
C GLY A 176 9.84 -4.60 -9.19
N PRO A 177 9.41 -3.56 -8.45
CA PRO A 177 9.47 -2.16 -8.92
C PRO A 177 10.87 -1.71 -9.33
N GLY A 178 11.02 -1.36 -10.62
CA GLY A 178 12.27 -0.88 -11.22
C GLY A 178 13.40 -1.91 -11.26
N TRP A 179 13.08 -3.20 -11.33
CA TRP A 179 14.02 -4.33 -11.36
C TRP A 179 15.28 -4.15 -12.24
N ASN A 180 15.15 -3.56 -13.43
CA ASN A 180 16.28 -3.25 -14.32
C ASN A 180 17.24 -2.17 -13.82
N ALA A 181 16.77 -1.24 -12.98
CA ALA A 181 17.58 -0.18 -12.40
C ALA A 181 17.07 0.18 -10.97
N PRO A 182 17.30 -0.71 -9.98
CA PRO A 182 16.76 -0.52 -8.64
C PRO A 182 17.22 0.82 -8.03
N PRO A 183 16.36 1.58 -7.33
CA PRO A 183 16.72 2.92 -6.89
C PRO A 183 17.89 2.91 -5.90
N ARG A 184 18.88 3.78 -6.09
CA ARG A 184 20.04 3.96 -5.18
C ARG A 184 19.68 4.39 -3.74
N GLY A 185 18.39 4.51 -3.40
CA GLY A 185 17.88 4.72 -2.05
C GLY A 185 17.31 3.46 -1.39
N TRP A 186 17.25 2.33 -2.11
CA TRP A 186 16.88 1.01 -1.59
C TRP A 186 18.11 0.35 -0.96
N THR A 187 18.59 0.95 0.11
CA THR A 187 19.68 0.42 0.93
C THR A 187 19.26 0.43 2.40
N VAL A 188 19.56 -0.64 3.11
CA VAL A 188 19.45 -0.67 4.58
C VAL A 188 20.62 0.12 5.17
N ASN A 189 20.33 0.87 6.22
CA ASN A 189 21.28 1.66 6.99
C ASN A 189 20.58 2.16 8.27
N GLU A 190 21.35 2.60 9.27
CA GLU A 190 20.84 3.07 10.54
C GLU A 190 19.76 4.18 10.41
N ALA A 191 19.85 5.05 9.39
CA ALA A 191 18.86 6.11 9.16
C ALA A 191 17.48 5.60 8.65
N LEU A 192 17.40 4.35 8.17
CA LEU A 192 16.14 3.65 7.93
C LEU A 192 15.41 3.36 9.25
N GLY A 193 16.16 3.00 10.30
CA GLY A 193 15.66 2.84 11.66
C GLY A 193 14.99 1.51 11.97
N LEU A 194 15.31 0.42 11.25
CA LEU A 194 14.75 -0.93 11.48
C LEU A 194 14.96 -1.38 12.94
N LYS A 195 16.15 -1.15 13.49
CA LYS A 195 16.52 -1.45 14.89
C LYS A 195 15.62 -0.77 15.95
N GLN A 196 14.85 0.26 15.58
CA GLN A 196 13.90 0.94 16.48
C GLN A 196 12.48 0.32 16.44
N CYS A 197 12.24 -0.68 15.57
CA CYS A 197 10.97 -1.38 15.42
C CYS A 197 10.88 -2.60 16.36
N SER A 198 11.15 -2.42 17.66
CA SER A 198 11.29 -3.55 18.61
C SER A 198 10.00 -4.36 18.85
N ASN A 199 8.83 -3.82 18.51
CA ASN A 199 7.56 -4.57 18.53
C ASN A 199 7.23 -5.28 17.21
N LEU A 200 8.17 -5.34 16.25
CA LEU A 200 7.96 -6.09 15.01
C LEU A 200 7.64 -7.57 15.30
N ARG A 201 6.65 -8.10 14.58
CA ARG A 201 6.25 -9.52 14.61
C ARG A 201 6.21 -10.14 13.22
N LYS A 202 6.06 -9.33 12.16
CA LYS A 202 6.00 -9.81 10.77
C LYS A 202 6.75 -8.91 9.78
N LEU A 203 7.53 -9.53 8.90
CA LEU A 203 8.02 -8.95 7.66
C LEU A 203 7.35 -9.67 6.49
N THR A 204 6.48 -8.98 5.75
CA THR A 204 5.90 -9.50 4.50
C THR A 204 6.82 -9.15 3.33
N VAL A 205 7.38 -10.17 2.67
CA VAL A 205 8.12 -10.03 1.41
C VAL A 205 7.12 -10.22 0.28
N PHE A 206 6.67 -9.12 -0.31
CA PHE A 206 5.71 -9.11 -1.41
C PHE A 206 6.43 -9.03 -2.76
N VAL A 207 6.22 -10.00 -3.64
CA VAL A 207 6.88 -10.03 -4.96
C VAL A 207 5.87 -9.73 -6.08
N GLU A 208 6.05 -8.63 -6.80
CA GLU A 208 5.23 -8.29 -7.97
C GLU A 208 5.64 -9.10 -9.22
N CYS A 209 6.94 -9.26 -9.43
CA CYS A 209 7.52 -9.76 -10.67
C CYS A 209 8.80 -10.52 -10.36
N ASP A 210 8.94 -11.72 -10.93
CA ASP A 210 10.21 -12.45 -10.97
C ASP A 210 10.83 -12.30 -12.37
N PRO A 211 11.84 -11.42 -12.55
CA PRO A 211 12.48 -11.25 -13.84
C PRO A 211 13.31 -12.48 -14.26
N SER A 212 13.55 -13.46 -13.38
CA SER A 212 14.18 -14.73 -13.75
C SER A 212 13.31 -15.62 -14.65
N ASP A 213 12.02 -15.33 -14.82
CA ASP A 213 11.19 -16.04 -15.80
C ASP A 213 11.55 -15.62 -17.25
N GLY A 214 11.56 -16.57 -18.18
CA GLY A 214 12.09 -16.37 -19.55
C GLY A 214 11.34 -15.31 -20.37
N ILE A 215 10.12 -14.95 -19.95
CA ILE A 215 9.32 -13.84 -20.50
C ILE A 215 10.11 -12.51 -20.48
N TYR A 216 11.05 -12.35 -19.55
CA TYR A 216 11.82 -11.13 -19.36
C TYR A 216 13.24 -11.15 -19.95
N GLU A 217 13.68 -12.25 -20.57
CA GLU A 217 15.09 -12.50 -20.96
C GLU A 217 15.70 -11.33 -21.76
N GLY A 218 15.08 -10.94 -22.89
CA GLY A 218 15.51 -9.79 -23.71
C GLY A 218 15.27 -8.40 -23.08
N PHE A 219 14.63 -8.34 -21.91
CA PHE A 219 14.43 -7.10 -21.15
C PHE A 219 15.37 -6.98 -19.94
N ARG A 220 16.10 -8.04 -19.56
CA ARG A 220 17.02 -8.02 -18.41
C ARG A 220 18.23 -7.12 -18.67
N ARG A 221 18.68 -6.45 -17.61
CA ARG A 221 20.00 -5.80 -17.61
C ARG A 221 21.16 -6.81 -17.68
N SER A 222 21.05 -7.92 -16.98
CA SER A 222 21.93 -9.10 -17.03
C SER A 222 21.34 -10.22 -16.16
N GLU A 223 21.72 -11.46 -16.41
CA GLU A 223 21.37 -12.62 -15.57
C GLU A 223 21.81 -12.43 -14.10
N GLY A 224 21.01 -12.94 -13.16
CA GLY A 224 21.32 -12.96 -11.73
C GLY A 224 21.36 -11.60 -11.01
N PHE A 225 21.24 -10.49 -11.74
CA PHE A 225 21.43 -9.13 -11.19
C PHE A 225 20.33 -8.74 -10.19
N TYR A 226 19.06 -9.00 -10.52
CA TYR A 226 17.97 -8.62 -9.62
C TYR A 226 17.79 -9.63 -8.49
N GLU A 227 18.05 -10.90 -8.77
CA GLU A 227 18.08 -12.01 -7.82
C GLU A 227 19.12 -11.76 -6.72
N GLY A 228 20.36 -11.42 -7.11
CA GLY A 228 21.43 -11.05 -6.18
C GLY A 228 21.11 -9.77 -5.40
N PHE A 229 20.52 -8.76 -6.06
CA PHE A 229 20.05 -7.55 -5.38
C PHE A 229 18.97 -7.86 -4.32
N CYS A 230 17.96 -8.65 -4.66
CA CYS A 230 16.87 -9.03 -3.77
C CYS A 230 17.34 -9.93 -2.62
N ARG A 231 18.21 -10.90 -2.89
CA ARG A 231 18.86 -11.75 -1.87
C ARG A 231 19.61 -10.88 -0.85
N ASN A 232 20.49 -10.01 -1.34
CA ASN A 232 21.30 -9.13 -0.49
C ASN A 232 20.42 -8.12 0.26
N LEU A 233 19.38 -7.56 -0.36
CA LEU A 233 18.45 -6.65 0.29
C LEU A 233 17.67 -7.33 1.42
N LEU A 234 17.23 -8.58 1.22
CA LEU A 234 16.58 -9.35 2.27
C LEU A 234 17.53 -9.64 3.44
N VAL A 235 18.76 -10.12 3.18
CA VAL A 235 19.78 -10.36 4.24
C VAL A 235 19.96 -9.11 5.10
N ASN A 236 20.29 -7.97 4.49
CA ASN A 236 20.50 -6.71 5.21
C ASN A 236 19.27 -6.26 6.03
N VAL A 237 18.04 -6.58 5.60
CA VAL A 237 16.81 -6.30 6.38
C VAL A 237 16.70 -7.27 7.56
N LEU A 238 16.97 -8.56 7.37
CA LEU A 238 16.91 -9.57 8.42
C LEU A 238 17.95 -9.36 9.52
N ASP A 239 19.08 -8.71 9.20
CA ASP A 239 20.15 -8.37 10.15
C ASP A 239 19.80 -7.15 11.05
N GLU A 240 18.89 -6.26 10.64
CA GLU A 240 18.48 -5.10 11.45
C GLU A 240 17.14 -5.24 12.18
N ILE A 241 16.33 -6.28 11.90
CA ILE A 241 15.02 -6.49 12.55
C ILE A 241 15.06 -7.51 13.71
N PRO A 242 14.22 -7.37 14.75
CA PRO A 242 14.14 -8.31 15.87
C PRO A 242 14.01 -9.78 15.43
N GLU A 243 14.82 -10.68 15.99
CA GLU A 243 14.90 -12.11 15.61
C GLU A 243 13.56 -12.84 15.66
N ASN A 244 12.67 -12.44 16.58
CA ASN A 244 11.34 -13.04 16.74
C ASN A 244 10.33 -12.65 15.65
N ALA A 245 10.66 -11.76 14.73
CA ALA A 245 9.80 -11.41 13.60
C ALA A 245 9.77 -12.54 12.55
N ALA A 246 8.56 -13.01 12.23
CA ALA A 246 8.30 -14.02 11.21
C ALA A 246 8.41 -13.41 9.80
N ILE A 247 8.83 -14.22 8.82
CA ILE A 247 8.90 -13.85 7.41
C ILE A 247 7.65 -14.40 6.72
N GLU A 248 6.84 -13.55 6.11
CA GLU A 248 5.68 -13.95 5.31
C GLU A 248 6.00 -13.71 3.83
N PHE A 249 5.84 -14.72 2.96
CA PHE A 249 5.96 -14.52 1.51
C PHE A 249 4.60 -14.40 0.84
N GLU A 250 4.45 -13.37 0.03
CA GLU A 250 3.28 -13.08 -0.79
C GLU A 250 3.72 -12.54 -2.16
N GLY A 251 2.82 -12.44 -3.13
CA GLY A 251 3.15 -11.89 -4.44
C GLY A 251 2.10 -12.16 -5.50
N TYR A 252 2.25 -11.53 -6.67
CA TYR A 252 1.29 -11.66 -7.76
C TYR A 252 1.25 -13.09 -8.35
N PRO A 253 0.11 -13.51 -8.96
CA PRO A 253 -0.11 -14.89 -9.39
C PRO A 253 0.96 -15.51 -10.30
N GLY A 254 1.65 -14.69 -11.11
CA GLY A 254 2.69 -15.16 -12.05
C GLY A 254 4.04 -15.52 -11.43
N VAL A 255 4.30 -15.18 -10.16
CA VAL A 255 5.61 -15.35 -9.51
C VAL A 255 5.82 -16.81 -9.07
N LYS A 256 6.42 -17.64 -9.92
CA LYS A 256 6.67 -19.08 -9.64
C LYS A 256 7.51 -19.27 -8.37
N LYS A 257 7.14 -20.21 -7.50
CA LYS A 257 7.92 -20.58 -6.30
C LYS A 257 9.23 -21.28 -6.68
N SER A 258 9.20 -22.03 -7.79
CA SER A 258 10.37 -22.58 -8.49
C SER A 258 11.29 -21.53 -9.15
N GLY A 259 10.85 -20.27 -9.27
CA GLY A 259 11.62 -19.16 -9.85
C GLY A 259 12.95 -18.90 -9.14
N ALA A 260 13.97 -18.44 -9.87
CA ALA A 260 15.33 -18.34 -9.33
C ALA A 260 15.43 -17.26 -8.23
N MET A 261 14.76 -16.11 -8.40
CA MET A 261 14.65 -15.10 -7.34
C MET A 261 13.92 -15.65 -6.11
N MET A 262 12.80 -16.36 -6.30
CA MET A 262 12.05 -16.96 -5.19
C MET A 262 12.87 -18.00 -4.41
N ARG A 263 13.62 -18.87 -5.10
CA ARG A 263 14.54 -19.82 -4.45
C ARG A 263 15.62 -19.10 -3.64
N GLY A 264 16.27 -18.07 -4.20
CA GLY A 264 17.29 -17.29 -3.48
C GLY A 264 16.75 -16.54 -2.24
N LEU A 265 15.49 -16.09 -2.28
CA LEU A 265 14.81 -15.47 -1.13
C LEU A 265 14.43 -16.51 -0.06
N LEU A 266 13.98 -17.70 -0.47
CA LEU A 266 13.64 -18.81 0.44
C LEU A 266 14.88 -19.41 1.12
N GLU A 267 16.02 -19.49 0.42
CA GLU A 267 17.32 -19.86 1.00
C GLU A 267 17.70 -18.91 2.16
N VAL A 268 17.61 -17.60 1.94
CA VAL A 268 17.92 -16.59 2.97
C VAL A 268 16.94 -16.68 4.15
N ALA A 269 15.64 -16.88 3.89
CA ALA A 269 14.66 -17.07 4.95
C ALA A 269 14.93 -18.35 5.78
N ALA A 270 15.29 -19.45 5.14
CA ALA A 270 15.66 -20.69 5.83
C ALA A 270 16.94 -20.52 6.66
N GLN A 271 17.97 -19.87 6.12
CA GLN A 271 19.23 -19.55 6.82
C GLN A 271 19.00 -18.69 8.08
N SER A 272 18.00 -17.80 8.05
CA SER A 272 17.67 -16.91 9.18
C SER A 272 17.06 -17.62 10.41
N LYS A 273 16.65 -18.90 10.29
CA LYS A 273 15.95 -19.69 11.33
C LYS A 273 14.62 -19.08 11.83
N ARG A 274 14.10 -18.03 11.18
CA ARG A 274 12.82 -17.37 11.50
C ARG A 274 11.65 -18.24 11.03
N LYS A 275 10.48 -18.07 11.66
CA LYS A 275 9.23 -18.72 11.20
C LYS A 275 8.85 -18.17 9.82
N ILE A 276 8.60 -19.07 8.86
CA ILE A 276 8.18 -18.71 7.50
C ILE A 276 6.67 -18.94 7.35
N LEU A 277 5.94 -17.93 6.88
CA LEU A 277 4.48 -17.87 6.73
C LEU A 277 4.09 -17.61 5.26
N TRP A 278 2.92 -18.10 4.84
CA TRP A 278 2.55 -18.23 3.42
C TRP A 278 1.28 -17.38 3.19
N GLY A 279 1.42 -16.26 2.47
CA GLY A 279 0.47 -15.14 2.47
C GLY A 279 -0.91 -15.44 1.84
N PRO A 280 -1.97 -14.73 2.29
CA PRO A 280 -3.36 -15.08 1.99
C PRO A 280 -3.76 -15.07 0.51
N GLU A 281 -3.19 -14.21 -0.33
CA GLU A 281 -3.54 -14.21 -1.77
C GLU A 281 -2.93 -15.39 -2.54
N ARG A 282 -1.93 -16.07 -1.97
CA ARG A 282 -1.15 -17.10 -2.70
C ARG A 282 -1.23 -18.49 -2.09
N GLY A 283 -1.17 -18.63 -0.77
CA GLY A 283 -1.07 -19.93 -0.04
C GLY A 283 0.13 -20.82 -0.39
N TRP A 284 0.97 -20.37 -1.32
CA TRP A 284 1.90 -21.13 -2.18
C TRP A 284 1.36 -22.43 -2.82
N THR A 285 1.16 -22.36 -4.13
CA THR A 285 1.48 -23.48 -5.03
C THR A 285 2.23 -22.89 -6.22
N ASP A 286 3.10 -23.67 -6.86
CA ASP A 286 3.35 -23.39 -8.28
C ASP A 286 2.03 -23.66 -9.01
N GLY A 287 1.48 -22.64 -9.68
CA GLY A 287 0.19 -22.74 -10.37
C GLY A 287 0.24 -23.83 -11.45
N PRO A 288 -0.92 -24.42 -11.83
CA PRO A 288 -0.99 -25.67 -12.59
C PRO A 288 -0.01 -25.66 -13.76
N GLU A 289 0.99 -26.54 -13.66
CA GLU A 289 2.12 -26.48 -14.57
C GLU A 289 1.63 -26.65 -16.00
N LYS A 290 1.94 -25.68 -16.86
CA LYS A 290 1.93 -25.93 -18.29
C LYS A 290 3.11 -26.86 -18.57
N GLU A 291 2.85 -28.16 -18.47
CA GLU A 291 3.76 -29.20 -18.90
C GLU A 291 4.34 -28.81 -20.27
N LYS A 292 5.63 -28.49 -20.29
CA LYS A 292 6.36 -28.41 -21.56
C LYS A 292 6.46 -29.84 -22.06
N LYS A 293 5.44 -30.29 -22.81
CA LYS A 293 5.47 -31.53 -23.58
C LYS A 293 6.82 -31.60 -24.27
N ARG A 294 7.67 -32.53 -23.86
CA ARG A 294 8.93 -32.78 -24.56
C ARG A 294 8.53 -33.24 -25.96
N SER A 295 9.01 -32.53 -26.97
CA SER A 295 8.81 -32.89 -28.38
C SER A 295 9.63 -34.13 -28.69
N THR A 296 9.11 -35.29 -28.29
CA THR A 296 9.67 -36.60 -28.63
C THR A 296 9.29 -36.93 -30.08
N GLU A 297 9.85 -36.16 -31.02
CA GLU A 297 9.65 -36.42 -32.44
C GLU A 297 10.44 -37.65 -32.87
N HIS A 298 9.82 -38.46 -33.72
CA HIS A 298 10.26 -39.81 -34.03
C HIS A 298 11.52 -39.82 -34.91
N THR A 299 12.50 -40.64 -34.55
CA THR A 299 13.28 -41.40 -35.53
C THR A 299 12.83 -42.86 -35.47
N ALA A 300 12.11 -43.30 -36.50
CA ALA A 300 11.67 -44.69 -36.60
C ALA A 300 12.82 -45.57 -37.08
N GLN A 301 13.02 -46.72 -36.41
CA GLN A 301 13.78 -47.84 -36.97
C GLN A 301 12.95 -49.12 -36.84
N LEU A 302 12.94 -49.88 -37.93
CA LEU A 302 12.01 -50.96 -38.22
C LEU A 302 12.23 -52.17 -37.33
N TYR A 303 11.15 -52.79 -36.87
CA TYR A 303 11.15 -54.19 -36.41
C TYR A 303 10.82 -55.10 -37.59
N GLU A 304 11.84 -55.45 -38.38
CA GLU A 304 11.80 -56.65 -39.21
C GLU A 304 12.66 -57.73 -38.56
N ASN A 305 12.01 -58.81 -38.11
CA ASN A 305 12.56 -60.17 -38.01
C ASN A 305 11.46 -61.11 -37.52
N ILE A 306 10.69 -61.65 -38.47
CA ILE A 306 9.85 -62.83 -38.26
C ILE A 306 10.58 -64.01 -38.89
N SER A 307 10.89 -65.02 -38.08
CA SER A 307 11.16 -66.39 -38.55
C SER A 307 10.27 -67.33 -37.76
N MET A 308 9.48 -68.14 -38.47
CA MET A 308 8.70 -69.24 -37.89
C MET A 308 9.54 -70.53 -37.87
N GLU A 309 9.34 -71.32 -36.81
CA GLU A 309 9.40 -72.80 -36.69
C GLU A 309 9.71 -73.15 -35.22
N SER A 310 9.14 -74.18 -34.58
CA SER A 310 8.19 -75.23 -35.03
C SER A 310 7.38 -75.78 -33.83
N TYR A 311 6.39 -76.66 -34.12
CA TYR A 311 5.81 -77.78 -33.29
C TYR A 311 5.83 -77.71 -31.73
N THR A 312 4.79 -78.08 -30.96
CA THR A 312 3.55 -78.89 -31.19
C THR A 312 2.54 -78.59 -30.04
N PRO A 313 1.21 -78.87 -30.16
CA PRO A 313 0.22 -78.47 -29.14
C PRO A 313 -0.31 -79.62 -28.26
N HIS A 314 -0.79 -79.31 -27.03
CA HIS A 314 -1.73 -80.17 -26.30
C HIS A 314 -2.73 -79.42 -25.41
N ASN A 315 -4.01 -79.68 -25.69
CA ASN A 315 -5.11 -80.00 -24.78
C ASN A 315 -5.37 -79.14 -23.52
N VAL A 316 -6.47 -78.36 -23.55
CA VAL A 316 -7.46 -78.32 -22.46
C VAL A 316 -8.85 -78.45 -23.09
N LEU A 317 -9.71 -79.33 -22.55
CA LEU A 317 -11.09 -79.50 -23.02
C LEU A 317 -12.03 -78.49 -22.35
N VAL A 318 -13.07 -78.09 -23.08
CA VAL A 318 -14.31 -77.54 -22.51
C VAL A 318 -15.27 -78.70 -22.23
N LEU A 319 -16.00 -78.61 -21.12
CA LEU A 319 -17.24 -79.37 -20.87
C LEU A 319 -18.36 -78.39 -20.52
N ALA A 320 -19.60 -78.83 -20.77
CA ALA A 320 -20.84 -78.08 -20.55
C ALA A 320 -21.53 -78.48 -19.25
#